data_AF-A0A832JBV2-F1
#
_entry.id   AF-A0A832JBV2-F1
#
_cell.length_a   1.000
_cell.length_b   1.000
_cell.length_c   1.000
_cell.angle_alpha   90.00
_cell.angle_beta   90.00
_cell.angle_gamma   90.00
#
_symmetry.space_group_name_H-M   'P 1'
#
loop_
_entity.id
_entity.type
_entity.pdbx_description
1 polymer ?
#
loop_
_entity_poly.entity_id
_entity_poly.type
_entity_poly.pdbx_seq_one_letter_code
_entity_poly.pdbx_strand_id
1 'polypeptide(L)'
;PEPAILILFWDSNNRWTDCRIMSGCGIYVNRDICWYLGPARTGGNCGSQRLDLTSWHNMGNNYLFADGHVKWSKWDNMRWGNLIPVDSTHPDYSRSMLLPPLSSGWPWR
;
A
#
# COMPACT_ATOMS: atom_id res chain seq x y z
N PRO A 1 -4.06 -7.77 16.76
CA PRO A 1 -3.52 -6.56 16.10
C PRO A 1 -3.06 -5.53 17.12
N GLU A 2 -1.81 -5.09 17.04
CA GLU A 2 -1.30 -3.96 17.82
C GLU A 2 -1.84 -2.67 17.20
N PRO A 3 -2.71 -1.88 17.87
CA PRO A 3 -3.34 -0.73 17.22
C PRO A 3 -2.34 0.33 16.77
N ALA A 4 -1.24 0.49 17.52
CA ALA A 4 -0.20 1.48 17.24
C ALA A 4 0.54 1.27 15.90
N ILE A 5 0.52 0.05 15.35
CA ILE A 5 1.21 -0.24 14.07
C ILE A 5 0.30 -0.09 12.85
N LEU A 6 -1.02 0.10 13.07
CA LEU A 6 -2.00 0.26 12.01
C LEU A 6 -1.92 1.66 11.43
N ILE A 7 -1.95 1.76 10.11
CA ILE A 7 -1.86 3.03 9.40
C ILE A 7 -3.11 3.32 8.58
N LEU A 8 -3.53 4.58 8.67
CA LEU A 8 -4.42 5.25 7.75
C LEU A 8 -3.57 5.98 6.71
N PHE A 9 -3.66 5.55 5.46
CA PHE A 9 -2.97 6.18 4.34
C PHE A 9 -3.69 7.45 3.90
N TRP A 10 -2.96 8.56 3.76
CA TRP A 10 -3.49 9.81 3.20
C TRP A 10 -2.42 10.57 2.42
N ASP A 11 -2.42 10.44 1.09
CA ASP A 11 -2.03 11.50 0.14
C ASP A 11 -2.48 11.18 -1.31
N SER A 12 -3.76 10.81 -1.49
CA SER A 12 -4.41 10.79 -2.80
C SER A 12 -5.92 10.59 -2.63
N ASN A 13 -6.72 11.02 -3.62
CA ASN A 13 -8.17 10.81 -3.69
C ASN A 13 -8.48 9.32 -3.90
N ASN A 14 -8.23 8.49 -2.88
CA ASN A 14 -8.25 7.05 -3.03
C ASN A 14 -9.39 6.43 -2.25
N ARG A 15 -10.34 5.91 -3.01
CA ARG A 15 -11.34 4.99 -2.51
C ARG A 15 -10.71 3.65 -2.05
N TRP A 16 -9.43 3.48 -1.68
CA TRP A 16 -8.73 2.16 -1.57
C TRP A 16 -9.36 1.06 -0.70
N THR A 17 -10.35 1.39 0.11
CA THR A 17 -11.26 0.44 0.77
C THR A 17 -12.41 -0.09 -0.12
N ASP A 18 -12.67 0.51 -1.29
CA ASP A 18 -13.69 0.18 -2.29
C ASP A 18 -13.33 -1.02 -3.16
N CYS A 19 -12.04 -1.34 -3.24
CA CYS A 19 -11.51 -2.31 -4.16
C CYS A 19 -10.55 -3.27 -3.46
N ARG A 20 -10.60 -4.53 -3.89
CA ARG A 20 -9.62 -5.56 -3.50
C ARG A 20 -8.22 -5.08 -3.86
N ILE A 21 -7.22 -5.27 -2.98
CA ILE A 21 -5.82 -4.85 -3.17
C ILE A 21 -5.27 -5.22 -4.56
N MET A 22 -5.59 -6.43 -5.02
CA MET A 22 -5.16 -6.99 -6.31
C MET A 22 -6.18 -6.85 -7.46
N SER A 23 -7.31 -6.16 -7.26
CA SER A 23 -8.28 -5.93 -8.35
C SER A 23 -7.85 -4.81 -9.29
N GLY A 24 -8.53 -4.67 -10.43
CA GLY A 24 -8.26 -3.61 -11.42
C GLY A 24 -8.38 -2.17 -10.90
N CYS A 25 -8.91 -1.95 -9.69
CA CYS A 25 -8.94 -0.66 -8.99
C CYS A 25 -8.21 -0.69 -7.63
N GLY A 26 -7.49 -1.76 -7.32
CA GLY A 26 -6.76 -1.94 -6.06
C GLY A 26 -5.45 -1.18 -5.99
N ILE A 27 -4.91 -1.05 -4.77
CA ILE A 27 -3.67 -0.30 -4.52
C ILE A 27 -2.46 -0.85 -5.26
N TYR A 28 -2.42 -2.16 -5.50
CA TYR A 28 -1.30 -2.82 -6.15
C TYR A 28 -1.35 -2.68 -7.67
N VAL A 29 -2.55 -2.70 -8.26
CA VAL A 29 -2.74 -2.80 -9.73
C VAL A 29 -3.06 -1.45 -10.38
N ASN A 30 -3.59 -0.46 -9.64
CA ASN A 30 -3.99 0.81 -10.26
C ASN A 30 -3.78 2.05 -9.39
N ARG A 31 -3.41 1.88 -8.11
CA ARG A 31 -3.20 3.00 -7.17
C ARG A 31 -1.78 2.99 -6.61
N ASP A 32 -1.58 3.43 -5.38
CA ASP A 32 -0.30 3.99 -4.91
C ASP A 32 0.91 3.06 -5.11
N ILE A 33 0.79 1.76 -4.85
CA ILE A 33 1.89 0.80 -5.05
C ILE A 33 2.17 0.61 -6.54
N CYS A 34 1.14 0.60 -7.40
CA CYS A 34 1.31 0.60 -8.85
C CYS A 34 2.09 1.84 -9.29
N TRP A 35 1.67 3.03 -8.83
CA TRP A 35 2.35 4.28 -9.16
C TRP A 35 3.80 4.31 -8.64
N TYR A 36 4.08 3.67 -7.52
CA TYR A 36 5.42 3.55 -6.96
C TYR A 36 6.33 2.57 -7.73
N LEU A 37 5.84 1.36 -8.02
CA LEU A 37 6.62 0.28 -8.64
C LEU A 37 6.63 0.32 -10.18
N GLY A 38 5.65 1.01 -10.76
CA GLY A 38 5.38 1.06 -12.19
C GLY A 38 4.58 -0.16 -12.71
N PRO A 39 3.90 0.00 -13.86
CA PRO A 39 3.01 -1.02 -14.43
C PRO A 39 3.75 -2.31 -14.80
N ALA A 40 5.03 -2.23 -15.16
CA ALA A 40 5.85 -3.40 -15.49
C ALA A 40 6.03 -4.37 -14.30
N ARG A 41 6.11 -3.85 -13.07
CA ARG A 41 6.26 -4.68 -11.87
C ARG A 41 4.94 -5.19 -11.31
N THR A 42 3.86 -4.43 -11.50
CA THR A 42 2.56 -4.75 -10.92
C THR A 42 1.59 -5.41 -11.88
N GLY A 43 1.90 -5.41 -13.18
CA GLY A 43 0.95 -5.80 -14.24
C GLY A 43 -0.24 -4.84 -14.35
N GLY A 44 -0.09 -3.63 -13.80
CA GLY A 44 -1.15 -2.67 -13.58
C GLY A 44 -1.30 -1.59 -14.65
N ASN A 45 -2.31 -0.72 -14.48
CA ASN A 45 -2.69 0.32 -15.44
C ASN A 45 -2.25 1.74 -15.03
N CYS A 46 -1.35 1.89 -14.04
CA CYS A 46 -0.82 3.17 -13.53
C CYS A 46 0.13 3.90 -14.52
N GLY A 47 -0.12 3.83 -15.82
CA GLY A 47 0.84 4.16 -16.88
C GLY A 47 0.81 5.59 -17.41
N SER A 48 -0.08 6.46 -16.93
CA SER A 48 -0.34 7.76 -17.56
C SER A 48 0.42 8.97 -16.98
N GLN A 49 1.28 8.80 -15.96
CA GLN A 49 2.13 9.91 -15.47
C GLN A 49 3.63 9.65 -15.61
N ARG A 50 4.34 10.76 -15.84
CA ARG A 50 5.78 10.90 -15.94
C ARG A 50 6.41 10.74 -14.54
N LEU A 51 6.75 9.51 -14.14
CA LEU A 51 7.41 9.22 -12.85
C LEU A 51 8.74 9.99 -12.66
N ASP A 52 9.36 10.37 -13.79
CA ASP A 52 10.53 11.24 -13.88
C ASP A 52 10.24 12.71 -13.51
N LEU A 53 8.99 13.15 -13.60
CA LEU A 53 8.56 14.53 -13.33
C LEU A 53 7.72 14.65 -12.05
N THR A 54 7.05 13.58 -11.62
CA THR A 54 6.15 13.63 -10.46
C THR A 54 6.73 13.03 -9.20
N SER A 55 7.93 12.40 -9.26
CA SER A 55 8.69 11.81 -8.15
C SER A 55 7.87 11.69 -6.88
N TRP A 56 6.81 10.88 -6.94
CA TRP A 56 5.71 10.91 -5.96
C TRP A 56 6.35 10.78 -4.57
N HIS A 57 6.32 11.88 -3.81
CA HIS A 57 6.85 12.03 -2.46
C HIS A 57 8.29 11.54 -2.24
N ASN A 58 9.21 11.73 -3.20
CA ASN A 58 10.60 11.26 -3.13
C ASN A 58 10.71 9.75 -2.83
N MET A 59 9.94 8.95 -3.56
CA MET A 59 9.83 7.49 -3.37
C MET A 59 9.28 7.09 -1.99
N GLY A 60 8.54 7.98 -1.33
CA GLY A 60 7.91 7.73 -0.04
C GLY A 60 6.40 7.89 -0.04
N ASN A 61 5.81 7.79 1.15
CA ASN A 61 4.44 8.20 1.41
C ASN A 61 4.35 8.78 2.84
N ASN A 62 3.33 9.58 3.08
CA ASN A 62 2.95 10.01 4.41
C ASN A 62 1.97 8.99 5.01
N TYR A 63 2.24 8.58 6.24
CA TYR A 63 1.45 7.59 6.97
C TYR A 63 0.92 8.24 8.25
N LEU A 64 -0.40 8.15 8.49
CA LEU A 64 -1.01 8.48 9.76
C LEU A 64 -1.23 7.16 10.53
N PHE A 65 -0.58 6.98 11.66
CA PHE A 65 -0.81 5.83 12.53
C PHE A 65 -2.11 6.00 13.32
N ALA A 66 -2.72 4.89 13.75
CA ALA A 66 -3.97 4.92 14.51
C ALA A 66 -3.86 5.63 15.87
N ASP A 67 -2.63 5.82 16.37
CA ASP A 67 -2.33 6.60 17.58
C ASP A 67 -2.17 8.11 17.31
N GLY A 68 -2.35 8.56 16.06
CA GLY A 68 -2.33 9.96 15.66
C GLY A 68 -0.97 10.47 15.17
N HIS A 69 0.10 9.67 15.21
CA HIS A 69 1.40 10.10 14.68
C HIS A 69 1.39 10.12 13.16
N VAL A 70 1.98 11.17 12.56
CA VAL A 70 2.23 11.24 11.12
C VAL A 70 3.72 11.05 10.86
N LYS A 71 4.07 10.17 9.93
CA LYS A 71 5.46 9.92 9.53
C LYS A 71 5.57 9.83 8.02
N TRP A 72 6.63 10.40 7.47
CA TRP A 72 7.05 10.09 6.10
C TRP A 72 8.00 8.88 6.12
N SER A 73 7.80 7.92 5.22
CA SER A 73 8.72 6.81 5.01
C SER A 73 8.64 6.30 3.57
N LYS A 74 9.69 5.59 3.14
CA LYS A 74 9.66 4.82 1.90
C LYS A 74 8.77 3.58 2.05
N TRP A 75 8.21 3.12 0.93
CA TRP A 75 7.32 1.95 0.86
C TRP A 75 8.01 0.62 1.22
N ASP A 76 9.33 0.55 1.05
CA ASP A 76 10.18 -0.59 1.44
C ASP A 76 10.16 -0.86 2.95
N ASN A 77 9.92 0.16 3.77
CA ASN A 77 9.78 0.04 5.23
C ASN A 77 8.40 -0.43 5.67
N MET A 78 7.43 -0.53 4.76
CA MET A 78 6.06 -0.87 5.08
C MET A 78 5.78 -2.36 4.92
N ARG A 79 4.91 -2.89 5.78
CA ARG A 79 4.44 -4.28 5.76
C ARG A 79 2.93 -4.35 5.58
N TRP A 80 2.42 -5.44 5.03
CA TRP A 80 0.97 -5.61 4.88
C TRP A 80 0.24 -5.60 6.24
N GLY A 81 0.89 -6.05 7.32
CA GLY A 81 0.37 -5.93 8.69
C GLY A 81 0.26 -4.49 9.22
N ASN A 82 0.93 -3.51 8.62
CA ASN A 82 0.69 -2.10 8.93
C ASN A 82 -0.63 -1.61 8.33
N LEU A 83 -0.99 -2.12 7.15
CA LEU A 83 -2.15 -1.66 6.41
C LEU A 83 -3.44 -2.42 6.78
N ILE A 84 -3.32 -3.72 7.01
CA ILE A 84 -4.45 -4.61 7.25
C ILE A 84 -4.35 -5.11 8.69
N PRO A 85 -5.44 -5.09 9.48
CA PRO A 85 -5.45 -5.58 10.85
C PRO A 85 -5.44 -7.11 10.91
N VAL A 86 -4.29 -7.70 10.55
CA VAL A 86 -4.02 -9.14 10.70
C VAL A 86 -3.14 -9.40 11.93
N ASP A 87 -3.18 -10.62 12.45
CA ASP A 87 -2.30 -11.03 13.56
C ASP A 87 -0.88 -11.35 13.08
N SER A 88 0.05 -11.50 14.04
CA SER A 88 1.47 -11.75 13.76
C SER A 88 1.77 -13.11 13.16
N THR A 89 0.81 -14.04 13.15
CA THR A 89 0.95 -15.38 12.55
C THR A 89 0.53 -15.40 11.08
N HIS A 90 -0.18 -14.37 10.61
CA HIS A 90 -0.59 -14.26 9.22
C HIS A 90 0.63 -14.17 8.27
N PRO A 91 0.66 -14.91 7.15
CA PRO A 91 1.82 -14.98 6.25
C PRO A 91 2.22 -13.64 5.64
N ASP A 92 1.28 -12.70 5.53
CA ASP A 92 1.54 -11.35 5.03
C ASP A 92 1.91 -10.34 6.14
N TYR A 93 1.83 -10.68 7.43
CA TYR A 93 2.04 -9.71 8.52
C TYR A 93 3.35 -8.93 8.41
N SER A 94 4.47 -9.64 8.24
CA SER A 94 5.83 -9.08 8.11
C SER A 94 6.30 -8.99 6.65
N ARG A 95 5.42 -9.23 5.68
CA ARG A 95 5.74 -9.18 4.25
C ARG A 95 5.76 -7.73 3.76
N SER A 96 6.79 -7.37 2.99
CA SER A 96 6.88 -6.05 2.37
C SER A 96 5.70 -5.77 1.45
N MET A 97 5.18 -4.53 1.50
CA MET A 97 4.14 -4.06 0.58
C MET A 97 4.63 -3.90 -0.86
N LEU A 98 5.94 -3.92 -1.10
CA LEU A 98 6.51 -3.93 -2.46
C LEU A 98 6.41 -5.30 -3.13
N LEU A 99 5.99 -6.32 -2.38
CA LEU A 99 5.68 -7.63 -2.90
C LEU A 99 4.17 -7.83 -2.86
N PRO A 100 3.59 -8.50 -3.86
CA PRO A 100 2.16 -8.79 -3.85
C PRO A 100 1.86 -9.68 -2.64
N PRO A 101 0.71 -9.50 -1.97
CA PRO A 101 0.32 -10.35 -0.84
C PRO A 101 0.20 -11.81 -1.29
N LEU A 102 0.52 -12.74 -0.39
CA LEU A 102 0.37 -14.18 -0.60
C LEU A 102 -1.10 -14.60 -0.46
N SER A 103 -1.81 -14.00 0.48
CA SER A 103 -3.25 -14.14 0.61
C SER A 103 -3.97 -13.35 -0.50
N SER A 104 -4.97 -13.99 -1.11
CA SER A 104 -5.82 -13.37 -2.13
C SER A 104 -7.28 -13.46 -1.70
N GLY A 105 -8.07 -12.44 -2.05
CA GLY A 105 -9.48 -12.36 -1.68
C GLY A 105 -9.96 -10.91 -1.68
N TRP A 106 -11.17 -10.60 -1.20
CA TRP A 106 -11.40 -9.36 -0.43
C TRP A 106 -11.50 -9.79 0.99
N PRO A 107 -10.43 -9.70 1.77
CA PRO A 107 -10.76 -9.29 3.15
C PRO A 107 -9.83 -8.35 3.99
N TRP A 108 -8.52 -8.46 4.02
CA TRP A 108 -7.90 -9.77 4.03
C TRP A 108 -8.21 -10.58 5.31
N ARG A 109 -8.48 -11.87 5.08
CA ARG A 109 -8.86 -12.99 5.94
C ARG A 109 -8.19 -14.17 5.24
#